data_AF-A0A9D2HCH5-F1
#
_entry.id   AF-A0A9D2HCH5-F1
#
_cell.length_a   1.000
_cell.length_b   1.000
_cell.length_c   1.000
_cell.angle_alpha   90.00
_cell.angle_beta   90.00
_cell.angle_gamma   90.00
#
_symmetry.space_group_name_H-M   'P 1'
#
loop_
_entity.id
_entity.type
_entity.pdbx_description
1 polymer ?
#
loop_
_entity_poly.entity_id
_entity_poly.type
_entity_poly.pdbx_seq_one_letter_code
_entity_poly.pdbx_strand_id
1 'polypeptide(L)' 'MGEFLDDVVNNETPEETRARERVRMVDWMRGVIAEKPGRAERKAFMNKVQASAAYHGITLEELEQGLPDGTER' A
#
# COMPACT_ATOMS: atom_id res chain seq x y z
N MET A 1 15.43 38.11 -2.97
CA MET A 1 14.75 37.40 -4.05
C MET A 1 14.29 36.08 -3.47
N GLY A 2 12.99 35.91 -3.25
CA GLY A 2 12.46 34.63 -2.79
C GLY A 2 12.40 33.71 -4.01
N GLU A 3 13.24 32.69 -4.03
CA GLU A 3 13.14 31.62 -5.01
C GLU A 3 11.84 30.88 -4.73
N PHE A 4 10.83 31.21 -5.54
CA PHE A 4 9.59 30.49 -5.63
C PHE A 4 9.97 29.05 -5.99
N LEU A 5 9.90 28.16 -5.02
CA LEU A 5 10.01 26.72 -5.26
C LEU A 5 8.98 26.42 -6.33
N ASP A 6 9.50 26.02 -7.48
CA ASP A 6 8.79 25.52 -8.65
C ASP A 6 7.60 24.69 -8.16
N ASP A 7 6.40 25.29 -8.25
CA ASP A 7 5.15 24.60 -8.01
C ASP A 7 5.12 23.57 -9.14
N VAL A 8 5.64 22.38 -8.86
CA VAL A 8 5.52 21.22 -9.74
C VAL A 8 4.03 20.93 -9.76
N VAL A 9 3.33 21.64 -10.63
CA VAL A 9 1.96 21.33 -11.02
C VAL A 9 2.07 19.96 -11.66
N ASN A 10 1.92 18.92 -10.85
CA ASN A 10 1.66 17.57 -11.31
C ASN A 10 0.39 17.70 -12.14
N ASN A 11 0.54 17.83 -13.45
CA ASN A 11 -0.56 17.83 -14.42
C ASN A 11 -1.14 16.40 -14.58
N GLU A 12 -1.03 15.60 -13.54
CA GLU A 12 -1.56 14.25 -13.43
C GLU A 12 -3.04 14.36 -13.12
N THR A 13 -3.83 13.60 -13.85
CA THR A 13 -5.23 13.43 -13.50
C THR A 13 -5.33 12.83 -12.09
N PRO A 14 -6.44 13.09 -11.37
CA PRO A 14 -6.70 12.45 -10.08
C PRO A 14 -6.61 10.91 -10.15
N GLU A 15 -6.91 10.32 -11.30
CA GLU A 15 -6.82 8.90 -11.57
C GLU A 15 -5.36 8.40 -11.63
N GLU A 16 -4.49 9.12 -12.33
CA GLU A 16 -3.05 8.82 -12.39
C GLU A 16 -2.39 8.94 -11.00
N THR A 17 -2.76 9.99 -10.26
CA THR A 17 -2.30 10.19 -8.88
C THR A 17 -2.72 9.01 -7.99
N ARG A 18 -4.00 8.62 -8.06
CA ARG A 18 -4.55 7.48 -7.30
C ARG A 18 -3.88 6.16 -7.65
N ALA A 19 -3.58 5.93 -8.93
CA ALA A 19 -2.90 4.71 -9.39
C ALA A 19 -1.47 4.63 -8.83
N ARG A 20 -0.71 5.73 -8.85
CA ARG A 20 0.63 5.80 -8.27
C ARG A 20 0.61 5.62 -6.75
N GLU A 21 -0.32 6.27 -6.06
CA GLU A 21 -0.49 6.13 -4.61
C GLU A 21 -0.84 4.68 -4.25
N ARG A 22 -1.71 4.04 -5.02
CA ARG A 22 -2.04 2.62 -4.86
C ARG A 22 -0.79 1.75 -4.93
N VAL A 23 0.06 1.93 -5.95
CA VAL A 23 1.30 1.14 -6.10
C VAL A 23 2.20 1.30 -4.87
N ARG A 24 2.41 2.53 -4.41
CA ARG A 24 3.21 2.80 -3.21
C ARG A 24 2.61 2.17 -1.96
N MET A 25 1.29 2.23 -1.80
CA MET A 25 0.61 1.61 -0.66
C MET A 25 0.71 0.09 -0.70
N VAL A 26 0.52 -0.54 -1.86
CA VAL A 26 0.63 -2.01 -2.00
C VAL A 26 2.04 -2.46 -1.64
N ASP A 27 3.08 -1.79 -2.15
CA ASP A 27 4.47 -2.11 -1.87
C ASP A 27 4.79 -2.00 -0.36
N TRP A 28 4.39 -0.89 0.25
CA TRP A 28 4.54 -0.68 1.69
C TRP A 28 3.77 -1.72 2.53
N MET A 29 2.50 -1.98 2.20
CA MET A 29 1.66 -2.95 2.91
C MET A 29 2.24 -4.35 2.81
N ARG A 30 2.77 -4.74 1.63
CA ARG A 30 3.46 -6.03 1.41
C ARG A 30 4.68 -6.20 2.31
N GLY A 31 5.51 -5.16 2.43
CA GLY A 31 6.64 -5.16 3.38
C GLY A 31 6.16 -5.44 4.81
N VAL A 32 5.16 -4.69 5.26
CA VAL A 32 4.65 -4.79 6.63
C VAL A 32 4.01 -6.15 6.94
N ILE A 33 3.30 -6.78 5.99
CA ILE A 33 2.71 -8.10 6.22
C ILE A 33 3.70 -9.26 6.08
N ALA A 34 4.79 -9.08 5.31
CA ALA A 34 5.87 -10.05 5.21
C ALA A 34 6.61 -10.19 6.56
N GLU A 35 6.70 -9.10 7.32
CA GLU A 35 7.25 -9.10 8.69
C GLU A 35 6.31 -9.74 9.72
N LYS A 36 5.05 -10.04 9.37
CA LYS A 36 4.07 -10.61 10.31
C LYS A 36 4.03 -12.15 10.20
N PRO A 37 4.30 -12.87 11.29
CA PRO A 37 4.37 -14.32 11.27
C PRO A 37 2.98 -14.97 11.12
N GLY A 38 1.92 -14.36 11.67
CA GLY A 38 0.58 -14.95 11.66
C GLY A 38 -0.43 -14.26 10.74
N ARG A 39 -1.34 -15.05 10.14
CA ARG A 39 -2.52 -14.53 9.42
C ARG A 39 -3.40 -13.63 10.29
N ALA A 40 -3.46 -13.89 11.59
CA ALA A 40 -4.18 -13.06 12.55
C ALA A 40 -3.60 -11.63 12.65
N GLU A 41 -2.27 -11.50 12.69
CA GLU A 41 -1.58 -10.22 12.74
C GLU A 41 -1.70 -9.46 11.42
N ARG A 42 -1.65 -10.16 10.28
CA ARG A 42 -1.91 -9.58 8.95
C ARG A 42 -3.33 -9.01 8.87
N LYS A 43 -4.34 -9.76 9.33
CA LYS A 43 -5.73 -9.27 9.44
C LYS A 43 -5.86 -8.07 10.38
N ALA A 44 -5.19 -8.10 11.53
CA ALA A 44 -5.20 -6.99 12.48
C ALA A 44 -4.58 -5.72 11.89
N PHE A 45 -3.50 -5.85 11.11
CA PHE A 45 -2.94 -4.74 10.35
C PHE A 45 -3.90 -4.23 9.29
N MET A 46 -4.50 -5.13 8.49
CA MET A 46 -5.48 -4.76 7.46
C MET A 46 -6.64 -3.96 8.04
N ASN A 47 -7.15 -4.35 9.22
CA ASN A 47 -8.19 -3.59 9.92
C ASN A 47 -7.76 -2.17 10.30
N LYS A 48 -6.49 -1.97 10.68
CA LYS A 48 -5.96 -0.63 11.02
C LYS A 48 -5.89 0.30 9.80
N VAL A 49 -5.59 -0.26 8.62
CA VAL A 49 -5.43 0.49 7.38
C VAL A 49 -6.64 0.34 6.45
N GLN A 50 -7.75 -0.18 6.95
CA GLN A 50 -8.92 -0.54 6.15
C GLN A 50 -9.47 0.64 5.35
N ALA A 51 -9.49 1.85 5.92
CA ALA A 51 -10.01 3.03 5.23
C ALA A 51 -9.17 3.37 3.98
N SER A 52 -7.85 3.39 4.14
CA SER A 52 -6.90 3.63 3.04
C SER A 52 -6.94 2.48 2.02
N ALA A 53 -6.89 1.24 2.51
CA ALA A 53 -6.92 0.07 1.64
C ALA A 53 -8.22 0.01 0.82
N ALA A 54 -9.37 0.31 1.42
CA ALA A 54 -10.66 0.38 0.72
C ALA A 54 -10.69 1.49 -0.32
N TYR A 55 -10.13 2.67 -0.02
CA TYR A 55 -10.02 3.77 -0.98
C TYR A 55 -9.22 3.39 -2.24
N HIS A 56 -8.18 2.54 -2.09
CA HIS A 56 -7.37 2.04 -3.21
C HIS A 56 -7.78 0.66 -3.74
N GLY A 57 -8.86 0.05 -3.20
CA GLY A 57 -9.32 -1.28 -3.60
C GLY A 57 -8.30 -2.40 -3.33
N ILE A 58 -7.49 -2.25 -2.28
CA ILE A 58 -6.47 -3.23 -1.88
C ILE A 58 -7.12 -4.24 -0.93
N THR A 59 -6.90 -5.53 -1.18
CA THR A 59 -7.41 -6.62 -0.33
C THR A 59 -6.27 -7.36 0.35
N LEU A 60 -6.55 -8.02 1.48
CA LEU A 60 -5.54 -8.85 2.12
C LEU A 60 -5.06 -9.98 1.19
N GLU A 61 -5.95 -10.56 0.41
CA GLU A 61 -5.64 -11.63 -0.55
C GLU A 61 -4.65 -11.16 -1.62
N GLU A 62 -4.79 -9.95 -2.15
CA GLU A 62 -3.84 -9.35 -3.09
C GLU A 62 -2.44 -9.17 -2.48
N LEU A 63 -2.38 -8.84 -1.19
CA LEU A 63 -1.12 -8.64 -0.50
C LEU A 63 -0.47 -9.99 -0.14
N GLU A 64 -1.28 -11.00 0.17
CA GLU A 64 -0.81 -12.38 0.44
C GLU A 64 -0.35 -13.09 -0.84
N GLN A 65 -0.81 -12.67 -2.03
CA GLN A 65 -0.32 -13.17 -3.32
C GLN A 65 1.17 -12.85 -3.50
N GLY A 66 2.00 -13.89 -3.47
CA GLY A 66 3.46 -13.78 -3.65
C GLY A 66 4.25 -13.62 -2.36
N LEU A 67 3.61 -13.63 -1.18
CA LEU A 67 4.34 -13.94 0.04
C LEU A 67 4.85 -15.38 -0.07
N PRO A 68 6.10 -15.66 0.36
CA PRO A 68 6.51 -17.04 0.52
C PRO A 68 5.50 -17.69 1.48
N ASP A 69 4.80 -18.71 0.99
CA ASP A 69 3.95 -19.52 1.84
C ASP A 69 4.87 -19.99 2.97
N GLY A 70 4.60 -19.57 4.20
CA GLY A 70 5.41 -19.92 5.38
C GLY A 70 5.33 -21.40 5.74
N THR A 71 5.10 -22.28 4.76
CA THR A 71 4.86 -23.72 4.88
C THR A 71 6.03 -24.53 4.35
N GLU A 72 7.27 -24.05 4.54
CA GLU A 72 8.46 -24.91 4.44
C GLU A 72 9.47 -24.59 5.56
N ARG A 73 9.15 -24.98 6.80
CA ARG A 73 9.92 -25.94 7.62
C ARG A 73 9.41 -26.08 9.05
#